data_AF-A0A527YS06-F1
#
_entry.id   AF-A0A527YS06-F1
#
_cell.length_a   1.000
_cell.length_b   1.000
_cell.length_c   1.000
_cell.angle_alpha   90.00
_cell.angle_beta   90.00
_cell.angle_gamma   90.00
#
_symmetry.space_group_name_H-M   'P 1'
#
loop_
_entity.id
_entity.type
_entity.pdbx_description
1 polymer ?
#
loop_
_entity_poly.entity_id
_entity_poly.type
_entity_poly.pdbx_seq_one_letter_code
_entity_poly.pdbx_strand_id
1 'polypeptide(L)' 'MRIEHFLAANAAAQPAKTALITRHKRLSYDELDDLSSRLAAALFLNGVRRDDRVVVFMDNCWEA' A
#
# COMPACT_ATOMS: atom_id res chain seq x y z
N MET A 1 -3.53 -3.66 16.39
CA MET A 1 -3.25 -4.43 15.16
C MET A 1 -2.48 -3.55 14.19
N ARG A 2 -1.51 -4.12 13.45
CA ARG A 2 -0.74 -3.45 12.39
C ARG A 2 -1.34 -3.85 11.03
N ILE A 3 -1.87 -2.88 10.28
CA ILE A 3 -2.59 -3.13 9.01
C ILE A 3 -1.69 -3.72 7.92
N GLU A 4 -0.44 -3.29 7.88
CA GLU A 4 0.58 -3.74 6.95
C GLU A 4 0.86 -5.25 7.05
N HIS A 5 0.76 -5.83 8.25
CA HIS A 5 0.93 -7.29 8.41
C HIS A 5 -0.24 -8.05 7.79
N PHE A 6 -1.46 -7.52 7.89
CA PHE A 6 -2.63 -8.15 7.28
C PHE A 6 -2.52 -8.11 5.75
N LEU A 7 -2.08 -6.99 5.18
CA LEU A 7 -1.90 -6.86 3.73
C LEU A 7 -0.82 -7.81 3.21
N ALA A 8 0.37 -7.81 3.84
CA ALA A 8 1.46 -8.70 3.46
C ALA A 8 1.09 -10.19 3.59
N ALA A 9 0.36 -10.58 4.65
CA ALA A 9 -0.11 -11.95 4.81
C ALA A 9 -1.09 -12.38 3.72
N ASN A 10 -1.98 -11.49 3.27
CA ASN A 10 -2.90 -11.79 2.18
C ASN A 10 -2.20 -11.81 0.81
N ALA A 11 -1.20 -10.94 0.59
CA ALA A 11 -0.36 -10.99 -0.61
C ALA A 11 0.38 -12.33 -0.72
N ALA A 12 0.90 -12.85 0.40
CA ALA A 12 1.53 -14.16 0.43
C ALA A 12 0.54 -15.32 0.25
N ALA A 13 -0.62 -15.27 0.91
CA ALA A 13 -1.58 -16.38 0.91
C ALA A 13 -2.46 -16.44 -0.35
N GLN A 14 -2.83 -15.29 -0.91
CA GLN A 14 -3.78 -15.13 -2.00
C GLN A 14 -3.34 -13.98 -2.94
N PRO A 15 -2.17 -14.10 -3.61
CA PRO A 15 -1.56 -13.00 -4.36
C PRO A 15 -2.48 -12.40 -5.42
N ALA A 16 -3.07 -13.25 -6.27
CA ALA A 16 -3.94 -12.83 -7.38
C ALA A 16 -5.37 -12.42 -6.95
N LYS A 17 -5.72 -12.50 -5.66
CA LYS A 17 -7.04 -12.10 -5.20
C LYS A 17 -7.17 -10.59 -5.24
N THR A 18 -8.26 -10.08 -5.80
CA THR A 18 -8.53 -8.65 -5.83
C THR A 18 -8.68 -8.08 -4.41
N ALA A 19 -7.87 -7.08 -4.09
CA ALA A 19 -7.86 -6.34 -2.83
C ALA A 19 -8.61 -5.01 -2.93
N LEU A 20 -8.46 -4.31 -4.06
CA LEU A 20 -9.07 -2.99 -4.29
C LEU A 20 -9.73 -2.92 -5.67
N ILE A 21 -10.93 -2.34 -5.72
CA ILE A 21 -11.65 -2.06 -6.97
C ILE A 21 -12.04 -0.60 -6.97
N THR A 22 -11.65 0.11 -8.02
CA THR A 22 -12.14 1.45 -8.34
C THR A 22 -12.77 1.44 -9.73
N ARG A 23 -13.27 2.60 -10.17
CA ARG A 23 -13.80 2.76 -11.52
C ARG A 23 -12.75 2.48 -12.61
N HIS A 24 -11.49 2.81 -12.32
CA HIS A 24 -10.41 2.82 -13.32
C HIS A 24 -9.41 1.68 -13.15
N LYS A 25 -9.35 1.07 -11.96
CA LYS A 25 -8.33 0.07 -11.64
C LYS A 25 -8.87 -1.01 -10.72
N ARG A 26 -8.37 -2.22 -10.90
CA ARG A 26 -8.47 -3.32 -9.94
C ARG A 26 -7.06 -3.68 -9.55
N LEU A 27 -6.81 -3.86 -8.26
CA LEU A 27 -5.52 -4.30 -7.75
C LEU A 27 -5.71 -5.62 -7.04
N SER A 28 -4.86 -6.59 -7.35
CA SER A 28 -4.67 -7.77 -6.52
C SER A 28 -3.85 -7.46 -5.26
N TYR A 29 -3.82 -8.40 -4.31
CA TYR A 29 -3.07 -8.21 -3.07
C TYR A 29 -1.56 -8.08 -3.32
N ASP A 30 -1.00 -8.82 -4.29
CA ASP A 30 0.40 -8.69 -4.67
C ASP A 30 0.72 -7.32 -5.29
N GLU A 31 -0.10 -6.84 -6.22
CA GLU A 31 0.06 -5.52 -6.85
C GLU A 31 -0.03 -4.39 -5.82
N LEU A 32 -0.96 -4.50 -4.87
CA LEU A 32 -1.12 -3.52 -3.79
C LEU A 32 0.10 -3.53 -2.85
N ASP A 33 0.60 -4.71 -2.47
CA ASP A 33 1.76 -4.87 -1.59
C ASP A 33 3.03 -4.33 -2.26
N ASP A 34 3.23 -4.60 -3.55
CA ASP A 34 4.36 -4.09 -4.33
C ASP A 34 4.35 -2.56 -4.44
N LEU A 35 3.19 -1.96 -4.74
CA LEU A 35 3.04 -0.51 -4.83
C LEU A 35 3.29 0.16 -3.48
N SER A 36 2.71 -0.39 -2.42
CA SER A 36 2.89 0.09 -1.04
C SER A 36 4.35 -0.01 -0.59
N SER A 37 5.00 -1.15 -0.85
CA SER A 37 6.41 -1.37 -0.51
C SER A 37 7.34 -0.40 -1.24
N ARG A 38 7.07 -0.10 -2.51
CA ARG A 38 7.84 0.89 -3.28
C ARG A 38 7.67 2.30 -2.72
N LEU A 39 6.46 2.68 -2.33
CA LEU A 39 6.20 3.97 -1.68
C LEU A 39 6.92 4.05 -0.33
N ALA A 40 6.85 3.01 0.49
CA ALA A 40 7.53 2.95 1.78
C ALA A 40 9.06 3.06 1.63
N ALA A 41 9.65 2.37 0.65
CA ALA A 41 11.07 2.48 0.34
C ALA A 41 11.46 3.91 -0.08
N ALA A 42 10.65 4.55 -0.93
CA ALA A 42 10.87 5.93 -1.32
C ALA A 42 10.79 6.90 -0.13
N LEU A 43 9.80 6.76 0.76
CA LEU A 43 9.69 7.57 1.97
C LEU A 43 10.90 7.38 2.90
N PHE A 44 11.35 6.14 3.09
CA PHE A 44 12.53 5.83 3.91
C PHE A 44 13.80 6.49 3.35
N LEU A 45 14.00 6.41 2.03
CA LEU A 45 15.12 7.04 1.33
C LEU A 45 15.07 8.58 1.40
N ASN A 46 13.87 9.16 1.46
CA ASN A 46 13.66 10.60 1.68
C ASN A 46 13.75 11.02 3.16
N GLY A 47 14.15 10.12 4.05
CA GLY A 47 14.46 10.46 5.44
C GLY A 47 13.33 10.23 6.43
N VAL A 48 12.17 9.72 6.01
CA VAL A 48 11.08 9.38 6.94
C VAL A 48 11.55 8.28 7.89
N ARG A 49 11.29 8.47 9.19
CA ARG A 49 11.62 7.54 10.28
C ARG A 49 10.36 7.15 11.05
N ARG A 50 10.56 6.21 11.96
CA ARG A 50 9.53 5.85 12.93
C ARG A 50 9.13 7.10 13.71
N ASP A 51 7.83 7.25 13.94
CA ASP A 51 7.20 8.38 14.63
C ASP A 51 7.17 9.72 13.86
N ASP A 52 7.70 9.76 12.63
CA ASP A 52 7.49 10.89 11.72
C ASP A 52 6.06 10.93 11.17
N ARG A 53 5.62 12.12 10.77
CA ARG A 53 4.29 12.37 10.20
C ARG A 53 4.39 12.70 8.72
N VAL A 54 3.61 11.99 7.91
CA VAL A 54 3.48 12.24 6.46
C VAL A 54 2.06 12.70 6.17
N VAL A 55 1.91 13.84 5.50
CA VAL A 55 0.60 14.35 5.07
C VAL A 55 0.26 13.75 3.71
N VAL A 56 -0.95 13.18 3.60
CA VAL A 56 -1.53 12.77 2.32
C VAL A 56 -2.55 13.84 1.92
N PHE A 57 -2.25 14.56 0.83
CA PHE A 57 -3.11 15.64 0.33
C PHE A 57 -3.53 15.33 -1.11
N MET A 58 -4.67 14.66 -1.25
CA MET A 58 -5.26 14.24 -2.52
C MET A 58 -6.74 13.87 -2.34
N ASP A 59 -7.45 13.74 -3.44
CA ASP A 59 -8.81 13.18 -3.46
C ASP A 59 -8.80 11.68 -3.16
N ASN A 60 -9.99 11.10 -2.92
CA ASN A 60 -10.14 9.66 -2.79
C ASN A 60 -9.83 8.96 -4.14
N CYS A 61 -8.67 8.34 -4.23
CA CYS A 61 -8.22 7.55 -5.38
C CYS A 61 -7.58 6.22 -4.94
N TRP A 62 -7.11 5.40 -5.88
CA TRP A 62 -6.45 4.15 -5.54
C TRP A 62 -4.97 4.34 -5.19
N GLU A 63 -4.41 5.51 -5.51
CA GLU A 63 -3.05 5.93 -5.19
C GLU A 63 -2.91 6.49 -3.76
N ALA A 64 -4.04 6.70 -3.06
CA ALA A 64 -4.10 7.27 -1.70
C ALA A 64 -3.77 6.26 -0.60
#